data_AF-A0A0G2SWV2-F1
#
_entry.id   AF-A0A0G2SWV2-F1
#
_cell.length_a   1.000
_cell.length_b   1.000
_cell.length_c   1.000
_cell.angle_alpha   90.00
_cell.angle_beta   90.00
_cell.angle_gamma   90.00
#
_symmetry.space_group_name_H-M   'P 1'
#
loop_
_entity.id
_entity.type
_entity.pdbx_description
1 polymer ?
#
loop_
_entity_poly.entity_id
_entity_poly.type
_entity_poly.pdbx_seq_one_letter_code
_entity_poly.pdbx_strand_id
1 'polypeptide(L)'
;MAMATVCSSPPTLPTISLPSLKTTLHHQQSLPSKLGLHLISNDALAVVPAAETVALANAALEASIDAAMEAGEVWHELEGNGLAARRTRRRKRRKGREDKEIMEVPLIMGPVRPGRLTRIQEAQLCMWLKEGARVEAERRRIAASLEHEPSLEQWAMSLGMKRRNIHNILRNKRESQKRLIRSYRGLVLSIANIYKGKGLSLQDLVQEGNIGLLRGAAKFDPKRGCKLSTYVYYWIRQGMTRAIANKRPDRLPGKVRSLLGKIVEANETLSSRLRRMPSHEEVAQLLEVPVFTVQLIWAKTRPPISLDRLITTDQGHVKFQDIISDPDEVTSEEKFKKKFIKEELGKLLDTLSQRESRILRLRYGLDGCTPKSCDEIGFILNLSRERIRQISIEALTKLQQTSIVDNLKMWYIV
;
A
#
# COMPACT_ATOMS: atom_id res chain seq x y z
N MET A 1 33.05 -76.39 26.03
CA MET A 1 31.85 -75.54 25.95
C MET A 1 32.11 -74.50 24.86
N ALA A 2 31.27 -74.47 23.83
CA ALA A 2 31.24 -73.61 22.65
C ALA A 2 32.40 -73.75 21.62
N MET A 3 32.04 -74.29 20.46
CA MET A 3 32.80 -74.41 19.21
C MET A 3 32.50 -73.24 18.26
N ALA A 4 33.41 -73.08 17.30
CA ALA A 4 33.63 -71.99 16.35
C ALA A 4 32.51 -71.66 15.34
N THR A 5 32.51 -70.41 14.86
CA THR A 5 32.35 -69.94 13.44
C THR A 5 32.39 -68.40 13.43
N VAL A 6 32.82 -67.61 12.43
CA VAL A 6 33.80 -67.64 11.32
C VAL A 6 33.67 -66.27 10.64
N CYS A 7 34.79 -65.64 10.22
CA CYS A 7 34.97 -64.66 9.12
C CYS A 7 34.14 -63.35 9.12
N SER A 8 34.57 -62.22 8.57
CA SER A 8 35.76 -61.79 7.83
C SER A 8 35.67 -60.26 7.66
N SER A 9 36.73 -59.54 7.97
CA SER A 9 36.93 -58.13 7.59
C SER A 9 37.94 -58.06 6.43
N PRO A 10 37.60 -57.41 5.30
CA PRO A 10 38.55 -57.17 4.22
C PRO A 10 39.18 -55.76 4.29
N PRO A 11 40.23 -55.49 3.48
CA PRO A 11 41.38 -54.69 3.88
C PRO A 11 41.46 -53.27 3.30
N THR A 12 42.43 -52.54 3.84
CA THR A 12 43.00 -51.25 3.46
C THR A 12 43.40 -51.10 1.99
N LEU A 13 43.15 -49.91 1.42
CA LEU A 13 43.84 -49.37 0.23
C LEU A 13 44.25 -47.90 0.47
N PRO A 14 45.26 -47.39 -0.25
CA PRO A 14 46.28 -46.50 0.31
C PRO A 14 46.07 -45.00 0.07
N THR A 15 46.70 -44.23 0.94
CA THR A 15 47.01 -42.80 0.85
C THR A 15 47.73 -42.46 -0.46
N ILE A 16 47.16 -41.55 -1.25
CA ILE A 16 47.87 -40.83 -2.32
C ILE A 16 47.63 -39.33 -2.15
N SER A 17 48.75 -38.63 -2.05
CA SER A 17 49.00 -37.22 -1.81
C SER A 17 48.48 -36.28 -2.90
N LEU A 18 47.93 -35.14 -2.45
CA LEU A 18 47.70 -33.92 -3.23
C LEU A 18 49.00 -33.35 -3.82
N PRO A 19 49.00 -32.83 -5.05
CA PRO A 19 49.93 -31.80 -5.47
C PRO A 19 49.30 -30.40 -5.30
N SER A 20 50.02 -29.57 -4.54
CA SER A 20 49.83 -28.13 -4.44
C SER A 20 49.95 -27.44 -5.81
N LEU A 21 49.04 -26.53 -6.14
CA LEU A 21 49.31 -25.49 -7.11
C LEU A 21 49.21 -24.11 -6.45
N LYS A 22 50.27 -23.36 -6.72
CA LYS A 22 50.71 -22.16 -6.04
C LYS A 22 49.80 -20.97 -6.34
N THR A 23 49.54 -20.24 -5.27
CA THR A 23 49.28 -18.81 -5.21
C THR A 23 50.13 -18.03 -6.22
N THR A 24 49.48 -17.35 -7.16
CA THR A 24 50.00 -16.13 -7.77
C THR A 24 49.23 -14.96 -7.18
N LEU A 25 49.87 -14.31 -6.21
CA LEU A 25 49.51 -12.98 -5.73
C LEU A 25 49.84 -11.98 -6.84
N HIS A 26 48.83 -11.33 -7.41
CA HIS A 26 48.98 -9.95 -7.88
C HIS A 26 48.09 -9.04 -7.05
N HIS A 27 48.69 -7.93 -6.66
CA HIS A 27 48.32 -7.08 -5.55
C HIS A 27 47.46 -5.90 -6.05
N GLN A 28 46.39 -5.61 -5.29
CA GLN A 28 45.72 -4.31 -5.09
C GLN A 28 44.88 -3.76 -6.28
N GLN A 29 43.66 -3.25 -6.06
CA GLN A 29 43.25 -2.32 -5.01
C GLN A 29 41.81 -2.55 -4.52
N SER A 30 41.63 -2.34 -3.22
CA SER A 30 40.38 -2.38 -2.46
C SER A 30 39.47 -1.19 -2.74
N LEU A 31 38.18 -1.45 -3.01
CA LEU A 31 37.10 -0.46 -2.94
C LEU A 31 36.24 -0.71 -1.68
N PRO A 32 35.78 0.34 -0.98
CA PRO A 32 35.19 0.19 0.35
C PRO A 32 33.76 -0.34 0.29
N SER A 33 33.49 -1.30 1.16
CA SER A 33 32.17 -1.85 1.47
C SER A 33 31.27 -0.79 2.11
N LYS A 34 30.18 -0.43 1.43
CA LYS A 34 28.98 0.19 2.01
C LYS A 34 27.85 0.17 0.99
N LEU A 35 27.14 -0.95 0.92
CA LEU A 35 25.73 -1.08 0.54
C LEU A 35 25.38 -2.56 0.73
N GLY A 36 24.91 -2.91 1.94
CA GLY A 36 24.45 -4.25 2.24
C GLY A 36 23.15 -4.54 1.50
N LEU A 37 23.26 -5.14 0.32
CA LEU A 37 22.16 -5.83 -0.36
C LEU A 37 22.32 -7.32 -0.06
N HIS A 38 21.59 -7.81 0.94
CA HIS A 38 21.35 -9.24 1.06
C HIS A 38 20.41 -9.65 -0.06
N LEU A 39 20.96 -10.29 -1.10
CA LEU A 39 20.17 -11.08 -2.05
C LEU A 39 19.50 -12.21 -1.25
N ILE A 40 18.17 -12.15 -1.20
CA ILE A 40 17.36 -13.32 -0.84
C ILE A 40 17.27 -14.12 -2.14
N SER A 41 17.73 -15.38 -2.11
CA SER A 41 17.56 -16.33 -3.20
C SER A 41 16.10 -16.42 -3.60
N ASN A 42 15.81 -16.10 -4.86
CA ASN A 42 14.52 -16.34 -5.49
C ASN A 42 14.50 -17.78 -6.00
N ASP A 43 14.03 -18.70 -5.15
CA ASP A 43 13.45 -19.95 -5.63
C ASP A 43 12.02 -20.06 -5.10
N ALA A 44 11.11 -20.34 -6.04
CA ALA A 44 9.68 -20.60 -5.88
C ALA A 44 8.75 -19.37 -5.68
N LEU A 45 8.34 -18.76 -6.79
CA LEU A 45 7.03 -18.12 -6.89
C LEU A 45 6.34 -18.56 -8.19
N ALA A 46 5.33 -19.40 -8.03
CA ALA A 46 4.39 -19.77 -9.08
C ALA A 46 3.65 -18.52 -9.60
N VAL A 47 3.39 -18.50 -10.91
CA VAL A 47 2.77 -17.41 -11.65
C VAL A 47 1.34 -17.18 -11.15
N VAL A 48 1.19 -16.14 -10.34
CA VAL A 48 -0.08 -15.47 -10.03
C VAL A 48 0.12 -14.00 -10.46
N PRO A 49 -0.84 -13.35 -11.15
CA PRO A 49 -0.66 -11.99 -11.61
C PRO A 49 -0.27 -11.07 -10.45
N ALA A 50 0.76 -10.23 -10.65
CA ALA A 50 1.39 -9.43 -9.60
C ALA A 50 0.41 -8.54 -8.79
N ALA A 51 -0.75 -8.21 -9.35
CA ALA A 51 -1.82 -7.49 -8.66
C ALA A 51 -2.52 -8.35 -7.58
N GLU A 52 -2.75 -9.63 -7.86
CA GLU A 52 -3.37 -10.57 -6.93
C GLU A 52 -2.42 -10.92 -5.79
N THR A 53 -1.12 -11.10 -6.06
CA THR A 53 -0.13 -11.35 -5.00
C THR A 53 0.02 -10.16 -4.05
N VAL A 54 -0.01 -8.93 -4.57
CA VAL A 54 0.00 -7.71 -3.75
C VAL A 54 -1.30 -7.57 -2.94
N ALA A 55 -2.46 -7.90 -3.52
CA ALA A 55 -3.74 -7.90 -2.80
C ALA A 55 -3.76 -8.94 -1.68
N LEU A 56 -3.28 -10.16 -1.94
CA LEU A 56 -3.21 -11.26 -0.98
C LEU A 56 -2.20 -10.94 0.14
N ALA A 57 -1.07 -10.34 -0.18
CA ALA A 57 -0.09 -9.86 0.80
C ALA A 57 -0.60 -8.67 1.63
N ASN A 58 -1.49 -7.85 1.09
CA ASN A 58 -2.15 -6.78 1.85
C ASN A 58 -3.27 -7.35 2.75
N ALA A 59 -4.04 -8.33 2.28
CA ALA A 59 -5.05 -9.01 3.08
C ALA A 59 -4.43 -9.83 4.23
N ALA A 60 -3.32 -10.53 3.98
CA ALA A 60 -2.57 -11.25 5.02
C ALA A 60 -1.93 -10.29 6.04
N LEU A 61 -1.48 -9.11 5.60
CA LEU A 61 -1.02 -8.04 6.49
C LEU A 61 -2.17 -7.50 7.35
N GLU A 62 -3.35 -7.31 6.77
CA GLU A 62 -4.53 -6.88 7.53
C GLU A 62 -4.93 -7.94 8.56
N ALA A 63 -5.01 -9.22 8.16
CA ALA A 63 -5.35 -10.32 9.07
C ALA A 63 -4.33 -10.49 10.22
N SER A 64 -3.03 -10.36 9.94
CA SER A 64 -1.99 -10.43 10.99
C SER A 64 -2.01 -9.22 11.94
N ILE A 65 -2.35 -8.03 11.43
CA ILE A 65 -2.53 -6.82 12.25
C ILE A 65 -3.86 -6.84 13.01
N ASP A 66 -4.90 -7.49 12.50
CA ASP A 66 -6.17 -7.74 13.18
C ASP A 66 -5.96 -8.71 14.35
N ALA A 67 -5.32 -9.85 14.12
CA ALA A 67 -4.94 -10.80 15.17
C ALA A 67 -4.03 -10.19 16.24
N ALA A 68 -3.03 -9.37 15.87
CA ALA A 68 -2.14 -8.71 16.82
C ALA A 68 -2.83 -7.62 17.67
N MET A 69 -3.96 -7.08 17.21
CA MET A 69 -4.67 -6.01 17.91
C MET A 69 -5.91 -6.52 18.67
N GLU A 70 -6.50 -7.64 18.27
CA GLU A 70 -7.49 -8.38 19.07
C GLU A 70 -6.87 -8.87 20.38
N ALA A 71 -5.60 -9.30 20.36
CA ALA A 71 -4.83 -9.59 21.57
C ALA A 71 -4.53 -8.34 22.43
N GLY A 72 -4.70 -7.13 21.88
CA GLY A 72 -4.39 -5.84 22.49
C GLY A 72 -5.62 -4.95 22.71
N GLU A 73 -6.85 -5.50 22.72
CA GLU A 73 -8.10 -4.76 22.99
C GLU A 73 -8.21 -4.27 24.44
N VAL A 74 -7.33 -3.34 24.81
CA VAL A 74 -7.42 -2.51 26.03
C VAL A 74 -7.14 -1.03 25.69
N TRP A 75 -6.56 -0.73 24.52
CA TRP A 75 -5.95 0.58 24.29
C TRP A 75 -6.84 1.64 23.63
N HIS A 76 -7.99 1.29 23.06
CA HIS A 76 -8.94 2.30 22.55
C HIS A 76 -9.64 3.09 23.68
N GLU A 77 -9.62 2.58 24.92
CA GLU A 77 -10.04 3.30 26.12
C GLU A 77 -8.98 4.27 26.68
N LEU A 78 -7.71 4.12 26.30
CA LEU A 78 -6.61 4.85 26.95
C LEU A 78 -6.35 6.25 26.36
N GLU A 79 -6.79 6.53 25.13
CA GLU A 79 -6.97 7.92 24.66
C GLU A 79 -8.12 8.63 25.40
N GLY A 80 -9.13 7.88 25.85
CA GLY A 80 -10.25 8.38 26.67
C GLY A 80 -9.85 8.64 28.14
N ASN A 81 -9.05 7.76 28.72
CA ASN A 81 -8.65 7.83 30.13
C ASN A 81 -7.64 8.94 30.42
N GLY A 82 -6.74 9.26 29.47
CA GLY A 82 -5.87 10.43 29.57
C GLY A 82 -6.65 11.76 29.56
N LEU A 83 -7.75 11.82 28.81
CA LEU A 83 -8.66 12.98 28.76
C LEU A 83 -9.54 13.09 30.00
N ALA A 84 -10.01 11.97 30.56
CA ALA A 84 -10.76 11.92 31.82
C ALA A 84 -9.89 12.35 33.02
N ALA A 85 -8.66 11.83 33.10
CA ALA A 85 -7.67 12.21 34.12
C ALA A 85 -7.22 13.68 34.01
N ARG A 86 -7.09 14.22 32.77
CA ARG A 86 -6.86 15.66 32.55
C ARG A 86 -8.08 16.51 32.89
N ARG A 87 -9.31 16.02 32.67
CA ARG A 87 -10.56 16.72 33.03
C ARG A 87 -10.78 16.79 34.54
N THR A 88 -10.52 15.72 35.28
CA THR A 88 -10.61 15.69 36.76
C THR A 88 -9.53 16.54 37.41
N ARG A 89 -8.28 16.51 36.91
CA ARG A 89 -7.20 17.42 37.35
C ARG A 89 -7.52 18.89 37.06
N ARG A 90 -8.17 19.22 35.93
CA ARG A 90 -8.63 20.59 35.61
C ARG A 90 -9.84 21.04 36.46
N ARG A 91 -10.77 20.15 36.81
CA ARG A 91 -11.91 20.47 37.70
C ARG A 91 -11.45 20.71 39.14
N LYS A 92 -10.50 19.93 39.67
CA LYS A 92 -9.90 20.18 41.01
C LYS A 92 -9.16 21.53 41.07
N ARG A 93 -8.47 21.94 40.00
CA ARG A 93 -7.79 23.25 39.93
C ARG A 93 -8.73 24.47 39.83
N ARG A 94 -9.96 24.29 39.36
CA ARG A 94 -10.96 25.37 39.25
C ARG A 94 -11.76 25.63 40.54
N LYS A 95 -11.77 24.68 41.48
CA LYS A 95 -12.57 24.79 42.71
C LYS A 95 -11.83 25.48 43.87
N GLY A 96 -10.59 25.93 43.68
CA GLY A 96 -9.73 26.43 44.77
C GLY A 96 -8.84 27.63 44.43
N ARG A 97 -9.13 28.40 43.38
CA ARG A 97 -8.43 29.67 43.11
C ARG A 97 -9.41 30.69 42.54
N GLU A 98 -9.96 31.50 43.44
CA GLU A 98 -10.29 32.88 43.12
C GLU A 98 -8.99 33.61 42.76
N ASP A 99 -9.07 34.40 41.69
CA ASP A 99 -8.18 35.47 41.26
C ASP A 99 -6.71 35.38 41.70
N LYS A 100 -5.86 34.80 40.83
CA LYS A 100 -4.53 35.33 40.48
C LYS A 100 -3.85 34.48 39.39
N GLU A 101 -3.46 35.19 38.33
CA GLU A 101 -2.48 34.88 37.27
C GLU A 101 -2.53 33.50 36.61
N ILE A 102 -3.07 33.50 35.38
CA ILE A 102 -2.97 32.38 34.44
C ILE A 102 -1.60 32.45 33.76
N MET A 103 -0.72 31.50 34.09
CA MET A 103 0.50 31.18 33.35
C MET A 103 0.17 30.95 31.86
N GLU A 104 0.71 31.81 31.01
CA GLU A 104 0.68 31.68 29.55
C GLU A 104 1.59 30.54 29.08
N VAL A 105 1.06 29.66 28.24
CA VAL A 105 1.88 28.76 27.41
C VAL A 105 2.38 29.58 26.23
N PRO A 106 3.70 29.62 25.92
CA PRO A 106 4.23 30.50 24.88
C PRO A 106 3.71 30.12 23.48
N LEU A 107 2.61 30.73 23.07
CA LEU A 107 2.24 30.86 21.67
C LEU A 107 3.05 32.03 21.14
N ILE A 108 4.15 31.77 20.42
CA ILE A 108 4.84 32.80 19.65
C ILE A 108 3.87 33.30 18.58
N MET A 109 3.11 34.35 18.92
CA MET A 109 2.16 35.04 18.06
C MET A 109 2.75 36.41 17.72
N GLY A 110 3.53 36.45 16.64
CA GLY A 110 3.86 37.70 15.94
C GLY A 110 2.61 38.30 15.27
N PRO A 111 2.56 39.62 15.02
CA PRO A 111 1.31 40.34 14.86
C PRO A 111 0.78 40.27 13.43
N VAL A 112 -0.45 39.80 13.25
CA VAL A 112 -1.30 40.18 12.10
C VAL A 112 -2.76 40.24 12.57
N ARG A 113 -3.30 41.45 12.76
CA ARG A 113 -4.71 41.67 13.12
C ARG A 113 -5.53 42.12 11.90
N PRO A 114 -6.37 41.24 11.34
CA PRO A 114 -7.63 41.63 10.75
C PRO A 114 -8.76 41.17 11.70
N GLY A 115 -9.48 42.14 12.28
CA GLY A 115 -10.69 42.02 13.11
C GLY A 115 -11.00 40.62 13.68
N ARG A 116 -10.54 40.35 14.91
CA ARG A 116 -10.87 39.10 15.61
C ARG A 116 -12.39 39.03 15.82
N LEU A 117 -13.02 37.96 15.34
CA LEU A 117 -14.46 37.78 15.46
C LEU A 117 -14.85 37.70 16.94
N THR A 118 -15.97 38.33 17.29
CA THR A 118 -16.58 38.15 18.62
C THR A 118 -17.30 36.81 18.68
N ARG A 119 -17.56 36.28 19.90
CA ARG A 119 -18.29 35.00 20.07
C ARG A 119 -19.66 35.02 19.38
N ILE A 120 -20.33 36.17 19.40
CA ILE A 120 -21.64 36.36 18.76
C ILE A 120 -21.49 36.28 17.23
N GLN A 121 -20.50 36.96 16.68
CA GLN A 121 -20.21 36.89 15.24
C GLN A 121 -19.83 35.47 14.81
N GLU A 122 -19.00 34.77 15.59
CA GLU A 122 -18.65 33.36 15.32
C GLU A 122 -19.90 32.47 15.28
N ALA A 123 -20.80 32.63 16.26
CA ALA A 123 -22.06 31.89 16.32
C ALA A 123 -22.95 32.18 15.09
N GLN A 124 -23.10 33.44 14.70
CA GLN A 124 -23.88 33.84 13.53
C GLN A 124 -23.30 33.25 12.23
N LEU A 125 -21.98 33.31 12.04
CA LEU A 125 -21.34 32.74 10.85
C LEU A 125 -21.52 31.21 10.81
N CYS A 126 -21.37 30.53 11.94
CA CYS A 126 -21.61 29.08 12.03
C CYS A 126 -23.08 28.72 11.77
N MET A 127 -24.04 29.55 12.21
CA MET A 127 -25.46 29.36 11.91
C MET A 127 -25.73 29.41 10.41
N TRP A 128 -25.20 30.42 9.69
CA TRP A 128 -25.35 30.49 8.23
C TRP A 128 -24.69 29.30 7.51
N LEU A 129 -23.57 28.78 8.02
CA LEU A 129 -22.96 27.57 7.47
C LEU A 129 -23.88 26.34 7.64
N LYS A 130 -24.49 26.17 8.81
CA LYS A 130 -25.43 25.08 9.10
C LYS A 130 -26.67 25.17 8.22
N GLU A 131 -27.24 26.36 8.12
CA GLU A 131 -28.44 26.61 7.34
C GLU A 131 -28.19 26.33 5.85
N GLY A 132 -27.06 26.83 5.33
CA GLY A 132 -26.67 26.52 3.95
C GLY A 132 -26.35 25.04 3.71
N ALA A 133 -25.82 24.32 4.71
CA ALA A 133 -25.59 22.88 4.62
C ALA A 133 -26.91 22.07 4.65
N ARG A 134 -27.90 22.51 5.43
CA ARG A 134 -29.26 21.94 5.47
C ARG A 134 -29.93 22.06 4.11
N VAL A 135 -29.92 23.26 3.56
CA VAL A 135 -30.52 23.56 2.24
C VAL A 135 -29.84 22.71 1.16
N GLU A 136 -28.51 22.64 1.11
CA GLU A 136 -27.79 21.79 0.14
C GLU A 136 -27.97 20.28 0.35
N ALA A 137 -28.17 19.82 1.59
CA ALA A 137 -28.47 18.41 1.85
C ALA A 137 -29.82 18.02 1.23
N GLU A 138 -30.81 18.91 1.32
CA GLU A 138 -32.11 18.69 0.69
C GLU A 138 -32.00 18.69 -0.84
N ARG A 139 -31.22 19.61 -1.43
CA ARG A 139 -30.90 19.55 -2.87
C ARG A 139 -30.33 18.20 -3.29
N ARG A 140 -29.40 17.65 -2.51
CA ARG A 140 -28.80 16.33 -2.79
C ARG A 140 -29.80 15.20 -2.69
N ARG A 141 -30.75 15.25 -1.75
CA ARG A 141 -31.83 14.26 -1.63
C ARG A 141 -32.76 14.29 -2.84
N ILE A 142 -33.20 15.48 -3.24
CA ILE A 142 -34.07 15.65 -4.41
C ILE A 142 -33.35 15.21 -5.69
N ALA A 143 -32.07 15.56 -5.84
CA ALA A 143 -31.25 15.13 -6.97
C ALA A 143 -31.11 13.60 -7.05
N ALA A 144 -31.00 12.93 -5.89
CA ALA A 144 -30.95 11.47 -5.83
C ALA A 144 -32.29 10.82 -6.20
N SER A 145 -33.43 11.45 -5.87
CA SER A 145 -34.75 10.93 -6.24
C SER A 145 -35.14 11.17 -7.70
N LEU A 146 -34.63 12.26 -8.30
CA LEU A 146 -34.97 12.66 -9.67
C LEU A 146 -33.94 12.22 -10.71
N GLU A 147 -32.79 11.68 -10.29
CA GLU A 147 -31.64 11.33 -11.15
C GLU A 147 -31.08 12.48 -12.01
N HIS A 148 -31.56 13.71 -11.79
CA HIS A 148 -31.09 14.94 -12.43
C HIS A 148 -30.99 16.10 -11.43
N GLU A 149 -30.37 17.20 -11.84
CA GLU A 149 -30.21 18.37 -10.98
C GLU A 149 -31.57 19.08 -10.76
N PRO A 150 -32.00 19.31 -9.50
CA PRO A 150 -33.32 19.84 -9.23
C PRO A 150 -33.41 21.33 -9.56
N SER A 151 -34.54 21.73 -10.14
CA SER A 151 -34.83 23.15 -10.36
C SER A 151 -34.97 23.90 -9.03
N LEU A 152 -34.66 25.19 -9.04
CA LEU A 152 -34.85 26.09 -7.90
C LEU A 152 -36.29 26.09 -7.37
N GLU A 153 -37.27 25.79 -8.21
CA GLU A 153 -38.69 25.69 -7.83
C GLU A 153 -38.98 24.40 -7.05
N GLN A 154 -38.46 23.27 -7.52
CA GLN A 154 -38.58 21.98 -6.83
C GLN A 154 -37.89 22.05 -5.45
N TRP A 155 -36.73 22.72 -5.40
CA TRP A 155 -36.02 22.94 -4.14
C TRP A 155 -36.79 23.84 -3.17
N ALA A 156 -37.40 24.91 -3.68
CA ALA A 156 -38.26 25.82 -2.93
C ALA A 156 -39.51 25.12 -2.38
N MET A 157 -40.14 24.28 -3.20
CA MET A 157 -41.34 23.51 -2.86
C MET A 157 -41.05 22.49 -1.75
N SER A 158 -39.98 21.70 -1.87
CA SER A 158 -39.57 20.72 -0.86
C SER A 158 -39.26 21.36 0.50
N LEU A 159 -38.62 22.53 0.49
CA LEU A 159 -38.24 23.25 1.72
C LEU A 159 -39.35 24.12 2.31
N GLY A 160 -40.48 24.31 1.60
CA GLY A 160 -41.53 25.24 2.00
C GLY A 160 -41.07 26.70 2.05
N MET A 161 -40.11 27.11 1.21
CA MET A 161 -39.50 28.44 1.23
C MET A 161 -39.57 29.15 -0.11
N LYS A 162 -39.62 30.49 -0.11
CA LYS A 162 -39.51 31.29 -1.35
C LYS A 162 -38.11 31.15 -1.96
N ARG A 163 -38.01 31.17 -3.30
CA ARG A 163 -36.73 31.13 -4.05
C ARG A 163 -35.71 32.18 -3.57
N ARG A 164 -36.19 33.39 -3.26
CA ARG A 164 -35.37 34.49 -2.71
C ARG A 164 -34.69 34.12 -1.39
N ASN A 165 -35.37 33.37 -0.52
CA ASN A 165 -34.82 32.95 0.77
C ASN A 165 -33.69 31.94 0.59
N ILE A 166 -33.86 30.96 -0.30
CA ILE A 166 -32.81 30.00 -0.65
C ILE A 166 -31.58 30.73 -1.20
N HIS A 167 -31.77 31.66 -2.14
CA HIS A 167 -30.67 32.44 -2.70
C HIS A 167 -29.94 33.26 -1.61
N ASN A 168 -30.68 33.89 -0.70
CA ASN A 168 -30.11 34.65 0.42
C ASN A 168 -29.31 33.75 1.38
N ILE A 169 -29.83 32.57 1.72
CA ILE A 169 -29.12 31.59 2.58
C ILE A 169 -27.81 31.17 1.93
N LEU A 170 -27.82 30.84 0.64
CA LEU A 170 -26.60 30.41 -0.08
C LEU A 170 -25.59 31.55 -0.22
N ARG A 171 -26.06 32.78 -0.46
CA ARG A 171 -25.21 33.98 -0.48
C ARG A 171 -24.55 34.20 0.89
N ASN A 172 -25.35 34.20 1.95
CA ASN A 172 -24.87 34.39 3.33
C ASN A 172 -23.92 33.27 3.75
N LYS A 173 -24.15 32.03 3.32
CA LYS A 173 -23.23 30.90 3.51
C LYS A 173 -21.87 31.19 2.87
N ARG A 174 -21.84 31.56 1.59
CA ARG A 174 -20.59 31.85 0.85
C ARG A 174 -19.82 33.00 1.50
N GLU A 175 -20.52 34.06 1.88
CA GLU A 175 -19.91 35.20 2.55
C GLU A 175 -19.37 34.82 3.94
N SER A 176 -20.12 34.00 4.68
CA SER A 176 -19.68 33.48 5.98
C SER A 176 -18.44 32.59 5.88
N GLN A 177 -18.35 31.74 4.84
CA GLN A 177 -17.15 30.95 4.55
C GLN A 177 -15.94 31.84 4.31
N LYS A 178 -16.06 32.85 3.43
CA LYS A 178 -14.97 33.79 3.12
C LYS A 178 -14.52 34.54 4.37
N ARG A 179 -15.47 35.01 5.18
CA ARG A 179 -15.19 35.74 6.43
C ARG A 179 -14.49 34.86 7.46
N LEU A 180 -14.95 33.62 7.66
CA LEU A 180 -14.29 32.66 8.55
C LEU A 180 -12.86 32.34 8.10
N ILE A 181 -12.65 32.04 6.82
CA ILE A 181 -11.31 31.78 6.28
C ILE A 181 -10.38 32.98 6.50
N ARG A 182 -10.84 34.20 6.22
CA ARG A 182 -10.04 35.42 6.39
C ARG A 182 -9.67 35.66 7.86
N SER A 183 -10.62 35.51 8.78
CA SER A 183 -10.40 35.72 10.22
C SER A 183 -9.52 34.64 10.86
N TYR A 184 -9.62 33.40 10.39
CA TYR A 184 -8.87 32.25 10.93
C TYR A 184 -7.60 31.91 10.14
N ARG A 185 -7.24 32.68 9.11
CA ARG A 185 -6.06 32.46 8.27
C ARG A 185 -4.78 32.27 9.08
N GLY A 186 -4.57 33.10 10.12
CA GLY A 186 -3.39 32.99 10.98
C GLY A 186 -3.32 31.67 11.75
N LEU A 187 -4.47 31.16 12.22
CA LEU A 187 -4.54 29.86 12.90
C LEU A 187 -4.27 28.70 11.93
N VAL A 188 -4.84 28.75 10.72
CA VAL A 188 -4.60 27.71 9.71
C VAL A 188 -3.14 27.70 9.30
N LEU A 189 -2.53 28.87 9.06
CA LEU A 189 -1.11 28.98 8.70
C LEU A 189 -0.19 28.49 9.82
N SER A 190 -0.46 28.83 11.08
CA SER A 190 0.38 28.38 12.20
C SER A 190 0.35 26.86 12.38
N ILE A 191 -0.80 26.22 12.15
CA ILE A 191 -0.91 24.76 12.15
C ILE A 191 -0.22 24.16 10.91
N ALA A 192 -0.41 24.75 9.73
CA ALA A 192 0.18 24.26 8.48
C ALA A 192 1.72 24.24 8.52
N ASN A 193 2.34 25.24 9.18
CA ASN A 193 3.79 25.30 9.33
C ASN A 193 4.38 24.07 10.05
N ILE A 194 3.64 23.44 10.95
CA ILE A 194 4.07 22.22 11.66
C ILE A 194 4.15 21.01 10.71
N TYR A 195 3.41 21.04 9.60
CA TYR A 195 3.35 19.96 8.60
C TYR A 195 4.16 20.25 7.34
N LYS A 196 4.91 21.36 7.30
CA LYS A 196 5.77 21.70 6.17
C LYS A 196 6.83 20.61 5.95
N GLY A 197 7.09 20.26 4.69
CA GLY A 197 8.08 19.23 4.33
C GLY A 197 7.58 17.78 4.41
N LYS A 198 6.31 17.53 4.77
CA LYS A 198 5.74 16.17 4.86
C LYS A 198 5.10 15.65 3.56
N GLY A 199 5.54 16.15 2.40
CA GLY A 199 5.11 15.68 1.06
C GLY A 199 3.98 16.48 0.39
N LEU A 200 3.35 17.42 1.09
CA LEU A 200 2.42 18.40 0.52
C LEU A 200 3.03 19.80 0.48
N SER A 201 2.63 20.60 -0.52
CA SER A 201 3.02 22.00 -0.57
C SER A 201 2.32 22.78 0.56
N LEU A 202 2.89 23.90 0.96
CA LEU A 202 2.27 24.75 1.99
C LEU A 202 0.89 25.25 1.55
N GLN A 203 0.72 25.55 0.25
CA GLN A 203 -0.56 25.99 -0.30
C GLN A 203 -1.62 24.89 -0.17
N ASP A 204 -1.28 23.64 -0.52
CA ASP A 204 -2.19 22.50 -0.39
C ASP A 204 -2.57 22.25 1.08
N LEU A 205 -1.59 22.30 1.99
CA LEU A 205 -1.83 22.15 3.43
C LEU A 205 -2.80 23.23 3.94
N VAL A 206 -2.63 24.47 3.51
CA VAL A 206 -3.52 25.57 3.89
C VAL A 206 -4.93 25.36 3.33
N GLN A 207 -5.08 24.89 2.10
CA GLN A 207 -6.40 24.62 1.53
C GLN A 207 -7.13 23.49 2.26
N GLU A 208 -6.43 22.39 2.54
CA GLU A 208 -6.99 21.28 3.33
C GLU A 208 -7.30 21.69 4.76
N GLY A 209 -6.48 22.57 5.33
CA GLY A 209 -6.74 23.23 6.59
C GLY A 209 -8.01 24.09 6.57
N ASN A 210 -8.21 24.88 5.52
CA ASN A 210 -9.42 25.68 5.33
C ASN A 210 -10.68 24.81 5.18
N ILE A 211 -10.57 23.70 4.46
CA ILE A 211 -11.66 22.70 4.36
C ILE A 211 -11.97 22.11 5.74
N GLY A 212 -10.94 21.76 6.51
CA GLY A 212 -11.07 21.30 7.90
C GLY A 212 -11.75 22.34 8.80
N LEU A 213 -11.31 23.59 8.72
CA LEU A 213 -11.91 24.73 9.44
C LEU A 213 -13.41 24.86 9.16
N LEU A 214 -13.81 24.86 7.89
CA LEU A 214 -15.21 25.00 7.49
C LEU A 214 -16.06 23.80 7.94
N ARG A 215 -15.53 22.58 7.85
CA ARG A 215 -16.19 21.37 8.35
C ARG A 215 -16.40 21.42 9.87
N GLY A 216 -15.40 21.88 10.61
CA GLY A 216 -15.51 22.10 12.05
C GLY A 216 -16.52 23.18 12.38
N ALA A 217 -16.46 24.34 11.70
CA ALA A 217 -17.39 25.44 11.92
C ALA A 217 -18.86 25.05 11.66
N ALA A 218 -19.13 24.23 10.63
CA ALA A 218 -20.46 23.71 10.36
C ALA A 218 -21.01 22.80 11.49
N LYS A 219 -20.14 22.11 12.24
CA LYS A 219 -20.52 21.21 13.34
C LYS A 219 -20.44 21.87 14.72
N PHE A 220 -19.94 23.09 14.80
CA PHE A 220 -19.70 23.80 16.05
C PHE A 220 -21.01 24.18 16.75
N ASP A 221 -21.08 24.02 18.07
CA ASP A 221 -22.21 24.43 18.89
C ASP A 221 -21.81 25.55 19.87
N PRO A 222 -22.28 26.80 19.66
CA PRO A 222 -21.96 27.93 20.51
C PRO A 222 -22.45 27.78 21.96
N LYS A 223 -23.49 26.98 22.21
CA LYS A 223 -24.07 26.82 23.56
C LYS A 223 -23.12 26.11 24.53
N ARG A 224 -22.13 25.38 24.03
CA ARG A 224 -21.16 24.60 24.83
C ARG A 224 -20.06 25.44 25.49
N GLY A 225 -20.09 26.77 25.34
CA GLY A 225 -19.20 27.70 26.07
C GLY A 225 -17.72 27.65 25.66
N CYS A 226 -17.37 26.93 24.59
CA CYS A 226 -16.01 26.82 24.08
C CYS A 226 -15.76 27.85 22.96
N LYS A 227 -14.55 28.38 22.84
CA LYS A 227 -14.17 29.24 21.70
C LYS A 227 -14.13 28.41 20.41
N LEU A 228 -14.57 28.97 19.29
CA LEU A 228 -14.55 28.28 18.00
C LEU A 228 -13.12 27.81 17.64
N SER A 229 -12.11 28.65 17.88
CA SER A 229 -10.68 28.33 17.68
C SER A 229 -10.24 27.01 18.32
N THR A 230 -10.74 26.71 19.52
CA THR A 230 -10.40 25.48 20.25
C THR A 230 -11.03 24.25 19.59
N TYR A 231 -12.25 24.39 19.07
CA TYR A 231 -12.96 23.30 18.42
C TYR A 231 -12.38 23.00 17.03
N VAL A 232 -12.19 24.03 16.21
CA VAL A 232 -11.74 23.87 14.82
C VAL A 232 -10.28 23.43 14.71
N TYR A 233 -9.45 23.65 15.74
CA TYR A 233 -8.06 23.17 15.79
C TYR A 233 -7.95 21.69 15.42
N TYR A 234 -8.80 20.83 15.99
CA TYR A 234 -8.79 19.39 15.72
C TYR A 234 -9.23 19.07 14.29
N TRP A 235 -10.23 19.80 13.77
CA TRP A 235 -10.71 19.61 12.40
C TRP A 235 -9.69 20.07 11.35
N ILE A 236 -8.97 21.17 11.61
CA ILE A 236 -7.88 21.66 10.77
C ILE A 236 -6.76 20.62 10.74
N ARG A 237 -6.32 20.16 11.92
CA ARG A 237 -5.28 19.12 12.05
C ARG A 237 -5.67 17.85 11.30
N GLN A 238 -6.90 17.36 11.52
CA GLN A 238 -7.41 16.16 10.88
C GLN A 238 -7.45 16.28 9.35
N GLY A 239 -7.88 17.43 8.84
CA GLY A 239 -7.91 17.71 7.39
C GLY A 239 -6.51 17.60 6.78
N MET A 240 -5.53 18.31 7.36
CA MET A 240 -4.15 18.27 6.89
C MET A 240 -3.53 16.87 6.99
N THR A 241 -3.68 16.19 8.13
CA THR A 241 -3.13 14.82 8.31
C THR A 241 -3.74 13.83 7.32
N ARG A 242 -5.05 13.92 7.07
CA ARG A 242 -5.73 13.09 6.05
C ARG A 242 -5.20 13.38 4.65
N ALA A 243 -5.01 14.65 4.30
CA ALA A 243 -4.52 15.05 2.98
C ALA A 243 -3.09 14.55 2.71
N ILE A 244 -2.17 14.74 3.67
CA ILE A 244 -0.79 14.25 3.59
C ILE A 244 -0.77 12.76 3.26
N ALA A 245 -1.63 12.02 3.95
CA ALA A 245 -1.64 10.59 3.85
C ALA A 245 -2.42 10.05 2.63
N ASN A 246 -3.28 10.85 2.02
CA ASN A 246 -3.92 10.53 0.75
C ASN A 246 -3.02 10.83 -0.46
N LYS A 247 -2.06 11.75 -0.34
CA LYS A 247 -1.14 12.11 -1.43
C LYS A 247 0.02 11.13 -1.61
N ARG A 248 0.28 10.26 -0.61
CA ARG A 248 1.30 9.22 -0.77
C ARG A 248 0.90 8.32 -1.95
N PRO A 249 1.81 8.04 -2.90
CA PRO A 249 1.50 7.22 -4.08
C PRO A 249 0.94 5.86 -3.66
N ASP A 250 1.48 5.29 -2.59
CA ASP A 250 0.99 4.04 -2.01
C ASP A 250 0.06 4.34 -0.84
N ARG A 251 -1.25 4.27 -1.09
CA ARG A 251 -2.27 4.53 -0.06
C ARG A 251 -2.28 3.41 0.97
N LEU A 252 -1.68 3.66 2.13
CA LEU A 252 -1.73 2.73 3.26
C LEU A 252 -3.08 2.80 4.00
N PRO A 253 -3.65 1.65 4.43
CA PRO A 253 -4.80 1.59 5.31
C PRO A 253 -4.61 2.40 6.61
N GLY A 254 -5.72 2.82 7.22
CA GLY A 254 -5.70 3.66 8.43
C GLY A 254 -4.98 3.00 9.61
N LYS A 255 -5.19 1.69 9.79
CA LYS A 255 -4.59 0.90 10.88
C LYS A 255 -3.08 0.78 10.74
N VAL A 256 -2.60 0.39 9.54
CA VAL A 256 -1.17 0.33 9.19
C VAL A 256 -0.49 1.69 9.41
N ARG A 257 -1.16 2.78 9.04
CA ARG A 257 -0.64 4.14 9.23
C ARG A 257 -0.52 4.56 10.69
N SER A 258 -1.51 4.19 11.52
CA SER A 258 -1.46 4.43 12.96
C SER A 258 -0.27 3.69 13.57
N LEU A 259 -0.12 2.41 13.22
CA LEU A 259 0.99 1.58 13.70
C LEU A 259 2.35 2.10 13.22
N LEU A 260 2.48 2.53 11.96
CA LEU A 260 3.69 3.18 11.47
C LEU A 260 4.05 4.43 12.28
N GLY A 261 3.07 5.28 12.62
CA GLY A 261 3.30 6.45 13.45
C GLY A 261 3.87 6.07 14.82
N LYS A 262 3.32 5.02 15.44
CA LYS A 262 3.82 4.46 16.71
C LYS A 262 5.22 3.86 16.55
N ILE A 263 5.50 3.17 15.45
CA ILE A 263 6.84 2.63 15.13
C ILE A 263 7.86 3.76 15.04
N VAL A 264 7.54 4.86 14.35
CA VAL A 264 8.43 6.02 14.24
C VAL A 264 8.66 6.66 15.61
N GLU A 265 7.60 6.86 16.40
CA GLU A 265 7.70 7.44 17.75
C GLU A 265 8.49 6.54 18.71
N ALA A 266 8.26 5.23 18.67
CA ALA A 266 9.01 4.22 19.42
C ALA A 266 10.49 4.21 19.00
N ASN A 267 10.77 4.30 17.70
CA ASN A 267 12.12 4.36 17.17
C ASN A 267 12.85 5.63 17.64
N GLU A 268 12.22 6.81 17.59
CA GLU A 268 12.77 8.07 18.10
C GLU A 268 13.01 8.03 19.63
N THR A 269 12.08 7.44 20.37
CA THR A 269 12.17 7.29 21.83
C THR A 269 13.33 6.35 22.22
N LEU A 270 13.40 5.18 21.58
CA LEU A 270 14.48 4.21 21.80
C LEU A 270 15.82 4.74 21.30
N SER A 271 15.86 5.43 20.16
CA SER A 271 17.08 6.04 19.65
C SER A 271 17.63 7.10 20.62
N SER A 272 16.75 7.89 21.25
CA SER A 272 17.15 8.86 22.26
C SER A 272 17.66 8.20 23.54
N ARG A 273 17.02 7.10 23.97
CA ARG A 273 17.39 6.36 25.18
C ARG A 273 18.69 5.55 25.02
N LEU A 274 18.84 4.87 23.89
CA LEU A 274 19.95 3.95 23.60
C LEU A 274 21.14 4.66 22.95
N ARG A 275 20.96 5.90 22.46
CA ARG A 275 21.96 6.67 21.69
C ARG A 275 22.51 5.93 20.47
N ARG A 276 21.73 4.99 19.93
CA ARG A 276 21.98 4.24 18.69
C ARG A 276 20.67 3.99 17.97
N MET A 277 20.73 3.54 16.72
CA MET A 277 19.53 3.04 16.05
C MET A 277 19.04 1.76 16.75
N PRO A 278 17.77 1.67 17.15
CA PRO A 278 17.21 0.46 17.74
C PRO A 278 16.98 -0.63 16.69
N SER A 279 17.04 -1.89 17.14
CA SER A 279 16.67 -3.04 16.31
C SER A 279 15.15 -3.13 16.14
N HIS A 280 14.69 -3.77 15.05
CA HIS A 280 13.26 -4.04 14.84
C HIS A 280 12.66 -4.87 15.98
N GLU A 281 13.46 -5.74 16.62
CA GLU A 281 13.05 -6.53 17.79
C GLU A 281 12.80 -5.65 19.03
N GLU A 282 13.64 -4.65 19.26
CA GLU A 282 13.51 -3.73 20.40
C GLU A 282 12.27 -2.83 20.24
N VAL A 283 12.01 -2.40 19.01
CA VAL A 283 10.80 -1.63 18.66
C VAL A 283 9.55 -2.49 18.82
N ALA A 284 9.60 -3.75 18.37
CA ALA A 284 8.52 -4.72 18.51
C ALA A 284 8.19 -5.01 19.98
N GLN A 285 9.21 -5.19 20.83
CA GLN A 285 9.05 -5.37 22.28
C GLN A 285 8.42 -4.14 22.94
N LEU A 286 8.84 -2.94 22.59
CA LEU A 286 8.28 -1.71 23.16
C LEU A 286 6.81 -1.50 22.76
N LEU A 287 6.43 -1.93 21.56
CA LEU A 287 5.07 -1.77 21.02
C LEU A 287 4.16 -2.97 21.28
N GLU A 288 4.67 -4.07 21.84
CA GLU A 288 3.95 -5.33 22.05
C GLU A 288 3.37 -5.90 20.73
N VAL A 289 4.12 -5.77 19.62
CA VAL A 289 3.71 -6.23 18.29
C VAL A 289 4.73 -7.25 17.78
N PRO A 290 4.33 -8.29 17.02
CA PRO A 290 5.27 -9.24 16.44
C PRO A 290 6.32 -8.56 15.55
N VAL A 291 7.57 -9.03 15.65
CA VAL A 291 8.73 -8.50 14.92
C VAL A 291 8.49 -8.48 13.40
N PHE A 292 7.88 -9.56 12.88
CA PHE A 292 7.52 -9.68 11.46
C PHE A 292 6.65 -8.51 10.98
N THR A 293 5.68 -8.07 11.78
CA THR A 293 4.80 -6.95 11.44
C THR A 293 5.56 -5.64 11.38
N VAL A 294 6.49 -5.41 12.31
CA VAL A 294 7.36 -4.21 12.28
C VAL A 294 8.25 -4.21 11.03
N GLN A 295 8.88 -5.35 10.71
CA GLN A 295 9.72 -5.48 9.51
C GLN A 295 8.93 -5.26 8.22
N LEU A 296 7.75 -5.87 8.11
CA LEU A 296 6.90 -5.77 6.93
C LEU A 296 6.38 -4.34 6.71
N ILE A 297 5.95 -3.66 7.78
CA ILE A 297 5.54 -2.25 7.71
C ILE A 297 6.73 -1.37 7.34
N TRP A 298 7.90 -1.59 7.93
CA TRP A 298 9.09 -0.80 7.64
C TRP A 298 9.55 -0.97 6.18
N ALA A 299 9.50 -2.20 5.65
CA ALA A 299 9.79 -2.50 4.26
C ALA A 299 8.82 -1.80 3.29
N LYS A 300 7.50 -1.89 3.56
CA LYS A 300 6.45 -1.28 2.72
C LYS A 300 6.40 0.25 2.80
N THR A 301 6.97 0.87 3.82
CA THR A 301 6.91 2.34 4.00
C THR A 301 8.16 3.06 3.49
N ARG A 302 9.07 2.37 2.80
CA ARG A 302 10.22 3.03 2.18
C ARG A 302 9.73 4.02 1.12
N PRO A 303 10.24 5.26 1.08
CA PRO A 303 9.86 6.20 0.04
C PRO A 303 10.30 5.65 -1.33
N PRO A 304 9.45 5.75 -2.36
CA PRO A 304 9.81 5.30 -3.70
C PRO A 304 10.99 6.12 -4.24
N ILE A 305 11.84 5.47 -5.03
CA ILE A 305 12.97 6.10 -5.71
C ILE A 305 12.52 6.43 -7.13
N SER A 306 12.87 7.63 -7.63
CA SER A 306 12.55 8.02 -9.00
C SER A 306 13.36 7.18 -10.01
N LEU A 307 12.68 6.70 -11.05
CA LEU A 307 13.31 6.02 -12.19
C LEU A 307 14.19 6.95 -13.03
N ASP A 308 13.87 8.25 -13.05
CA ASP A 308 14.67 9.29 -13.69
C ASP A 308 15.89 9.71 -12.85
N ARG A 309 16.10 9.11 -11.68
CA ARG A 309 17.25 9.43 -10.84
C ARG A 309 18.54 9.09 -11.60
N LEU A 310 19.40 10.09 -11.80
CA LEU A 310 20.72 9.90 -12.35
C LEU A 310 21.63 9.21 -11.33
N ILE A 311 22.32 8.17 -11.78
CA ILE A 311 23.38 7.48 -11.06
C ILE A 311 24.70 7.86 -11.72
N THR A 312 25.62 8.36 -10.91
CA THR A 312 26.99 8.60 -11.35
C THR A 312 27.73 7.29 -11.37
N THR A 313 28.23 6.92 -12.55
CA THR A 313 29.18 5.83 -12.78
C THR A 313 30.51 6.41 -13.24
N ASP A 314 31.56 5.59 -13.27
CA ASP A 314 32.89 6.02 -13.72
C ASP A 314 32.89 6.52 -15.19
N GLN A 315 31.86 6.16 -15.96
CA GLN A 315 31.71 6.49 -17.38
C GLN A 315 30.67 7.60 -17.64
N GLY A 316 30.11 8.23 -16.60
CA GLY A 316 29.17 9.35 -16.72
C GLY A 316 27.91 9.23 -15.86
N HIS A 317 26.81 9.83 -16.33
CA HIS A 317 25.52 9.79 -15.64
C HIS A 317 24.53 8.93 -16.43
N VAL A 318 24.07 7.83 -15.81
CA VAL A 318 23.06 6.93 -16.39
C VAL A 318 21.78 7.05 -15.57
N LYS A 319 20.61 6.97 -16.19
CA LYS A 319 19.35 6.98 -15.43
C LYS A 319 19.15 5.64 -14.75
N PHE A 320 18.47 5.65 -13.59
CA PHE A 320 18.16 4.41 -12.86
C PHE A 320 17.34 3.43 -13.71
N GLN A 321 16.39 3.93 -14.50
CA GLN A 321 15.60 3.09 -15.41
C GLN A 321 16.44 2.32 -16.44
N ASP A 322 17.56 2.89 -16.91
CA ASP A 322 18.37 2.27 -17.97
C ASP A 322 19.22 1.10 -17.43
N ILE A 323 19.30 0.96 -16.11
CA ILE A 323 20.03 -0.11 -15.40
C ILE A 323 19.10 -1.28 -15.08
N ILE A 324 17.79 -1.05 -15.03
CA ILE A 324 16.82 -2.07 -14.65
C ILE A 324 16.53 -2.96 -15.86
N SER A 325 16.85 -4.25 -15.74
CA SER A 325 16.46 -5.26 -16.73
C SER A 325 14.95 -5.50 -16.70
N ASP A 326 14.34 -5.62 -17.87
CA ASP A 326 12.95 -6.02 -18.00
C ASP A 326 12.83 -7.54 -17.79
N PRO A 327 12.11 -8.00 -16.76
CA PRO A 327 11.95 -9.43 -16.49
C PRO A 327 11.19 -10.18 -17.60
N ASP A 328 10.38 -9.47 -18.40
CA ASP A 328 9.58 -10.05 -19.48
C ASP A 328 10.29 -9.97 -20.85
N GLU A 329 11.51 -9.44 -20.90
CA GLU A 329 12.28 -9.34 -22.13
C GLU A 329 12.72 -10.74 -22.62
N VAL A 330 11.90 -11.30 -23.51
CA VAL A 330 12.24 -12.57 -24.16
C VAL A 330 13.41 -12.34 -25.12
N THR A 331 14.54 -12.96 -24.81
CA THR A 331 15.77 -12.86 -25.60
C THR A 331 15.52 -13.34 -27.03
N SER A 332 16.21 -12.77 -28.02
CA SER A 332 16.10 -13.20 -29.43
C SER A 332 16.33 -14.70 -29.60
N GLU A 333 17.25 -15.28 -28.83
CA GLU A 333 17.51 -16.71 -28.77
C GLU A 333 16.29 -17.50 -28.27
N GLU A 334 15.62 -17.05 -27.21
CA GLU A 334 14.41 -17.70 -26.70
C GLU A 334 13.24 -17.59 -27.68
N LYS A 335 13.10 -16.46 -28.37
CA LYS A 335 12.12 -16.30 -29.46
C LYS A 335 12.41 -17.27 -30.60
N PHE A 336 13.68 -17.41 -30.99
CA PHE A 336 14.10 -18.36 -32.03
C PHE A 336 13.85 -19.80 -31.59
N LYS A 337 14.24 -20.18 -30.36
CA LYS A 337 13.96 -21.50 -29.77
C LYS A 337 12.48 -21.83 -29.81
N LYS A 338 11.60 -20.93 -29.35
CA LYS A 338 10.14 -21.12 -29.38
C LYS A 338 9.60 -21.31 -30.80
N LYS A 339 10.06 -20.51 -31.78
CA LYS A 339 9.66 -20.66 -33.19
C LYS A 339 10.13 -21.99 -33.77
N PHE A 340 11.39 -22.34 -33.54
CA PHE A 340 11.99 -23.59 -34.03
C PHE A 340 11.27 -24.82 -33.46
N ILE A 341 11.03 -24.85 -32.15
CA ILE A 341 10.27 -25.92 -31.50
C ILE A 341 8.87 -26.05 -32.12
N LYS A 342 8.20 -24.93 -32.43
CA LYS A 342 6.87 -24.94 -33.06
C LYS A 342 6.91 -25.49 -34.49
N GLU A 343 7.91 -25.12 -35.27
CA GLU A 343 8.10 -25.63 -36.64
C GLU A 343 8.39 -27.13 -36.64
N GLU A 344 9.29 -27.60 -35.78
CA GLU A 344 9.59 -29.03 -35.69
C GLU A 344 8.45 -29.85 -35.09
N LEU A 345 7.70 -29.29 -34.14
CA LEU A 345 6.46 -29.91 -33.67
C LEU A 345 5.43 -30.01 -34.79
N GLY A 346 5.36 -29.02 -35.69
CA GLY A 346 4.53 -29.07 -36.90
C GLY A 346 4.94 -30.24 -37.81
N LYS A 347 6.23 -30.34 -38.16
CA LYS A 347 6.74 -31.44 -38.99
C LYS A 347 6.51 -32.81 -38.34
N LEU A 348 6.65 -32.90 -37.02
CA LEU A 348 6.39 -34.12 -36.26
C LEU A 348 4.89 -34.49 -36.28
N LEU A 349 4.00 -33.52 -36.19
CA LEU A 349 2.55 -33.75 -36.27
C LEU A 349 2.06 -34.09 -37.68
N ASP A 350 2.82 -33.74 -38.72
CA ASP A 350 2.51 -34.05 -40.11
C ASP A 350 2.90 -35.48 -40.52
N THR A 351 3.73 -36.18 -39.74
CA THR A 351 4.02 -37.61 -39.97
C THR A 351 2.87 -38.52 -39.53
N LEU A 352 2.01 -38.03 -38.64
CA LEU A 352 0.81 -38.73 -38.17
C LEU A 352 -0.33 -38.63 -39.18
N SER A 353 -1.31 -39.51 -39.06
CA SER A 353 -2.54 -39.35 -39.84
C SER A 353 -3.26 -38.05 -39.44
N GLN A 354 -4.01 -37.46 -40.40
CA GLN A 354 -4.82 -36.24 -40.18
C GLN A 354 -5.69 -36.33 -38.91
N ARG A 355 -6.22 -37.53 -38.62
CA ARG A 355 -7.10 -37.79 -37.47
C ARG A 355 -6.33 -37.82 -36.16
N GLU A 356 -5.17 -38.45 -36.11
CA GLU A 356 -4.28 -38.51 -34.94
C GLU A 356 -3.72 -37.12 -34.59
N SER A 357 -3.20 -36.41 -35.61
CA SER A 357 -2.68 -35.05 -35.47
C SER A 357 -3.74 -34.09 -34.93
N ARG A 358 -4.98 -34.20 -35.43
CA ARG A 358 -6.10 -33.37 -34.96
C ARG A 358 -6.48 -33.67 -33.50
N ILE A 359 -6.46 -34.93 -33.09
CA ILE A 359 -6.74 -35.32 -31.69
C ILE A 359 -5.66 -34.74 -30.75
N LEU A 360 -4.38 -34.83 -31.11
CA LEU A 360 -3.29 -34.28 -30.30
C LEU A 360 -3.33 -32.75 -30.23
N ARG A 361 -3.58 -32.05 -31.35
CA ARG A 361 -3.72 -30.59 -31.38
C ARG A 361 -4.83 -30.10 -30.44
N LEU A 362 -5.98 -30.80 -30.40
CA LEU A 362 -7.09 -30.47 -29.51
C LEU A 362 -6.81 -30.83 -28.04
N ARG A 363 -6.14 -31.95 -27.79
CA ARG A 363 -5.82 -32.40 -26.43
C ARG A 363 -4.81 -31.49 -25.72
N TYR A 364 -3.80 -31.02 -26.45
CA TYR A 364 -2.73 -30.19 -25.90
C TYR A 364 -2.86 -28.70 -26.23
N GLY A 365 -3.84 -28.31 -27.05
CA GLY A 365 -4.07 -26.89 -27.38
C GLY A 365 -3.01 -26.24 -28.27
N LEU A 366 -2.33 -27.03 -29.11
CA LEU A 366 -1.11 -26.60 -29.83
C LEU A 366 -1.33 -25.46 -30.84
N ASP A 367 -2.56 -25.29 -31.35
CA ASP A 367 -2.95 -24.22 -32.27
C ASP A 367 -3.46 -22.95 -31.54
N GLY A 368 -3.13 -22.78 -30.25
CA GLY A 368 -3.65 -21.68 -29.42
C GLY A 368 -5.08 -21.91 -28.92
N CYS A 369 -5.58 -23.14 -29.02
CA CYS A 369 -6.85 -23.55 -28.44
C CYS A 369 -6.65 -23.93 -26.97
N THR A 370 -7.70 -23.84 -26.17
CA THR A 370 -7.68 -24.43 -24.82
C THR A 370 -7.54 -25.96 -24.92
N PRO A 371 -6.71 -26.58 -24.06
CA PRO A 371 -6.58 -28.03 -24.01
C PRO A 371 -7.93 -28.66 -23.64
N LYS A 372 -8.37 -29.64 -24.43
CA LYS A 372 -9.67 -30.31 -24.27
C LYS A 372 -9.55 -31.70 -23.65
N SER A 373 -10.57 -32.09 -22.89
CA SER A 373 -10.65 -33.45 -22.32
C SER A 373 -10.95 -34.51 -23.39
N CYS A 374 -10.62 -35.78 -23.13
CA CYS A 374 -10.95 -36.88 -24.05
C CYS A 374 -12.46 -37.01 -24.30
N ASP A 375 -13.28 -36.65 -23.31
CA ASP A 375 -14.75 -36.65 -23.43
C ASP A 375 -15.22 -35.54 -24.37
N GLU A 376 -14.70 -34.33 -24.23
CA GLU A 376 -15.00 -33.20 -25.12
C GLU A 376 -14.54 -33.46 -26.56
N ILE A 377 -13.36 -34.05 -26.73
CA ILE A 377 -12.87 -34.44 -28.05
C ILE A 377 -13.75 -35.55 -28.63
N GLY A 378 -14.29 -36.44 -27.79
CA GLY A 378 -15.23 -37.51 -28.15
C GLY A 378 -16.50 -36.98 -28.74
N PHE A 379 -17.07 -35.97 -28.10
CA PHE A 379 -18.22 -35.25 -28.61
C PHE A 379 -17.94 -34.57 -29.95
N ILE A 380 -16.77 -33.93 -30.11
CA ILE A 380 -16.42 -33.21 -31.36
C ILE A 380 -16.20 -34.17 -32.54
N LEU A 381 -15.61 -35.33 -32.30
CA LEU A 381 -15.23 -36.29 -33.34
C LEU A 381 -16.19 -37.48 -33.47
N ASN A 382 -17.32 -37.46 -32.75
CA ASN A 382 -18.30 -38.55 -32.66
C ASN A 382 -17.64 -39.91 -32.36
N LEU A 383 -16.77 -39.92 -31.35
CA LEU A 383 -16.04 -41.10 -30.88
C LEU A 383 -16.25 -41.31 -29.39
N SER A 384 -16.15 -42.56 -28.93
CA SER A 384 -16.11 -42.81 -27.49
C SER A 384 -14.84 -42.23 -26.88
N ARG A 385 -14.94 -41.81 -25.60
CA ARG A 385 -13.81 -41.36 -24.79
C ARG A 385 -12.62 -42.32 -24.85
N GLU A 386 -12.89 -43.61 -24.68
CA GLU A 386 -11.86 -44.65 -24.67
C GLU A 386 -11.20 -44.79 -26.04
N ARG A 387 -11.96 -44.63 -27.13
CA ARG A 387 -11.39 -44.67 -28.47
C ARG A 387 -10.41 -43.53 -28.72
N ILE A 388 -10.70 -42.32 -28.23
CA ILE A 388 -9.74 -41.19 -28.31
C ILE A 388 -8.51 -41.43 -27.45
N ARG A 389 -8.68 -42.01 -26.25
CA ARG A 389 -7.56 -42.37 -25.39
C ARG A 389 -6.61 -43.33 -26.12
N GLN A 390 -7.15 -44.39 -26.74
CA GLN A 390 -6.38 -45.35 -27.53
C GLN A 390 -5.64 -44.67 -28.68
N ILE A 391 -6.34 -43.90 -29.52
CA ILE A 391 -5.73 -43.19 -30.66
C ILE A 391 -4.64 -42.21 -30.19
N SER A 392 -4.84 -41.55 -29.05
CA SER A 392 -3.84 -40.62 -28.51
C SER A 392 -2.56 -41.34 -28.06
N ILE A 393 -2.69 -42.54 -27.48
CA ILE A 393 -1.54 -43.35 -27.05
C ILE A 393 -0.82 -43.91 -28.27
N GLU A 394 -1.56 -44.45 -29.23
CA GLU A 394 -1.00 -44.93 -30.51
C GLU A 394 -0.29 -43.81 -31.28
N ALA A 395 -0.85 -42.59 -31.29
CA ALA A 395 -0.20 -41.45 -31.89
C ALA A 395 1.10 -41.08 -31.16
N LEU A 396 1.09 -41.04 -29.82
CA LEU A 396 2.30 -40.75 -29.02
C LEU A 396 3.39 -41.81 -29.20
N THR A 397 3.05 -43.10 -29.28
CA THR A 397 4.02 -44.17 -29.53
C THR A 397 4.62 -44.08 -30.93
N LYS A 398 3.83 -43.75 -31.95
CA LYS A 398 4.33 -43.47 -33.31
C LYS A 398 5.27 -42.28 -33.33
N LEU A 399 4.94 -41.20 -32.62
CA LEU A 399 5.82 -40.04 -32.52
C LEU A 399 7.16 -40.42 -31.89
N GLN A 400 7.17 -41.21 -30.80
CA GLN A 400 8.40 -41.64 -30.13
C GLN A 400 9.36 -42.46 -31.01
N GLN A 401 8.86 -43.16 -32.03
CA GLN A 401 9.67 -43.97 -32.94
C GLN A 401 10.29 -43.16 -34.09
N THR A 402 9.94 -41.88 -34.21
CA THR A 402 10.40 -41.02 -35.30
C THR A 402 11.73 -40.35 -34.95
N SER A 403 12.70 -40.37 -35.85
CA SER A 403 14.02 -39.72 -35.65
C SER A 403 13.94 -38.19 -35.43
N ILE A 404 12.84 -37.56 -35.84
CA ILE A 404 12.56 -36.13 -35.63
C ILE A 404 12.45 -35.78 -34.14
N VAL A 405 12.08 -36.74 -33.28
CA VAL A 405 12.01 -36.52 -31.82
C VAL A 405 13.39 -36.23 -31.24
N ASP A 406 14.47 -36.77 -31.83
CA ASP A 406 15.82 -36.54 -31.34
C ASP A 406 16.25 -35.07 -31.55
N ASN A 407 15.76 -34.43 -32.61
CA ASN A 407 15.96 -32.98 -32.83
C ASN A 407 15.29 -32.13 -31.74
N LEU A 408 14.13 -32.55 -31.23
CA LEU A 408 13.43 -31.86 -30.14
C LEU A 408 14.08 -32.12 -28.77
N LYS A 409 14.59 -33.34 -28.54
CA LYS A 409 15.32 -33.68 -27.30
C LYS A 409 16.56 -32.79 -27.09
N MET A 410 17.26 -32.43 -28.17
CA MET A 410 18.43 -31.54 -28.11
C MET A 410 18.12 -30.18 -27.46
N TRP A 411 16.87 -29.71 -27.54
CA TRP A 411 16.46 -28.41 -26.98
C TRP A 411 15.85 -28.49 -25.57
N TYR A 412 15.68 -29.70 -25.03
CA TYR A 412 15.07 -29.95 -23.72
C TYR A 412 16.08 -30.47 -22.66
N ILE A 413 17.32 -30.77 -23.07
CA ILE A 413 18.38 -31.35 -22.20
C ILE A 413 19.37 -30.29 -21.68
N VAL A 414 19.10 -29.00 -21.88
CA VAL A 414 19.81 -27.89 -21.20
C VAL A 414 18.88 -27.31 -20.15
#